data_AF-A0AAD7MFC2-F1
#
_entry.id   AF-A0AAD7MFC2-F1
#
_cell.length_a   1.000
_cell.length_b   1.000
_cell.length_c   1.000
_cell.angle_alpha   90.00
_cell.angle_beta   90.00
_cell.angle_gamma   90.00
#
_symmetry.space_group_name_H-M   'P 1'
#
loop_
_entity.id
_entity.type
_entity.pdbx_description
1 polymer ?
#
loop_
_entity_poly.entity_id
_entity_poly.type
_entity_poly.pdbx_seq_one_letter_code
_entity_poly.pdbx_strand_id
1 'polypeptide(L)'
;MVGSAKAPIWRHFHELSGTNSKHKRACCRACVKNTLRHPPAEWNEAQPPPTGLSQDEKKARFDRACQHVGTIGGVASSMAAHNILGYPGHPACPHASEEATDDAKESKGKARTKNNAVDPTPTTGTRSRDGVNDPVNIAASEPSRPAKKQRNGAFYIISAKDSQYETAEAAAVRKQACRAIVSSGVPFAVFEDVEMQKLFDMVRSGTSDILPSGNITSRFSMDEKLACHRMAGRARNKTQSTAFAAMLISKRIRSN
;
A
#
# COMPACT_ATOMS: atom_id res chain seq x y z
N MET A 1 -25.36 -9.63 19.28
CA MET A 1 -24.20 -9.58 18.38
C MET A 1 -23.27 -10.73 18.72
N VAL A 2 -23.27 -11.80 17.94
CA VAL A 2 -22.35 -12.93 18.14
C VAL A 2 -20.98 -12.47 17.65
N GLY A 3 -20.10 -12.08 18.58
CA GLY A 3 -18.72 -11.73 18.23
C GLY A 3 -18.08 -12.93 17.54
N SER A 4 -17.56 -12.75 16.33
CA SER A 4 -16.80 -13.80 15.66
C SER A 4 -15.70 -14.29 16.59
N ALA A 5 -15.72 -15.59 16.92
CA ALA A 5 -14.72 -16.21 17.76
C ALA A 5 -13.34 -15.98 17.13
N LYS A 6 -12.46 -15.29 17.86
CA LYS A 6 -11.09 -15.05 17.40
C LYS A 6 -10.38 -16.41 17.25
N ALA A 7 -9.54 -16.56 16.23
CA ALA A 7 -8.75 -17.77 16.05
C ALA A 7 -7.88 -18.05 17.30
N PRO A 8 -7.67 -19.31 17.71
CA PRO A 8 -6.93 -19.68 18.93
C PRO A 8 -5.57 -18.98 19.06
N ILE A 9 -4.85 -18.83 17.94
CA ILE A 9 -3.55 -18.17 17.87
C ILE A 9 -3.52 -16.77 18.50
N TRP A 10 -4.64 -16.03 18.49
CA TRP A 10 -4.73 -14.69 19.07
C TRP A 10 -4.47 -14.65 20.58
N ARG A 11 -4.57 -15.77 21.29
CA ARG A 11 -4.26 -15.86 22.73
C ARG A 11 -2.79 -15.54 23.02
N HIS A 12 -1.90 -15.78 22.06
CA HIS A 12 -0.45 -15.56 22.17
C HIS A 12 -0.03 -14.14 21.78
N PHE A 13 -0.97 -13.33 21.31
CA PHE A 13 -0.73 -11.96 20.89
C PHE A 13 -1.51 -10.98 21.76
N HIS A 14 -0.96 -9.77 21.90
CA HIS A 14 -1.67 -8.64 22.50
C HIS A 14 -2.14 -7.72 21.39
N GLU A 15 -3.44 -7.47 21.33
CA GLU A 15 -4.05 -6.55 20.36
C GLU A 15 -3.71 -5.12 20.76
N LEU A 16 -2.99 -4.44 19.87
CA LEU A 16 -2.78 -3.00 19.96
C LEU A 16 -3.96 -2.29 19.29
N SER A 17 -4.22 -1.06 19.71
CA SER A 17 -5.22 -0.20 19.04
C SER A 17 -4.89 -0.08 17.56
N GLY A 18 -5.78 -0.61 16.71
CA GLY A 18 -5.68 -0.55 15.26
C GLY A 18 -6.51 0.61 14.70
N THR A 19 -6.12 1.11 13.53
CA THR A 19 -6.80 2.21 12.82
C THR A 19 -8.07 1.75 12.10
N ASN A 20 -8.22 0.46 11.79
CA ASN A 20 -9.43 -0.07 11.16
C ASN A 20 -9.74 -1.50 11.60
N SER A 21 -11.00 -1.93 11.44
CA SER A 21 -11.50 -3.23 11.89
C SER A 21 -10.85 -4.44 11.19
N LYS A 22 -10.23 -4.21 10.04
CA LYS A 22 -9.62 -5.24 9.18
C LYS A 22 -8.13 -5.47 9.44
N HIS A 23 -7.39 -4.44 9.87
CA HIS A 23 -5.96 -4.51 10.13
C HIS A 23 -5.67 -4.13 11.57
N LYS A 24 -5.84 -5.11 12.46
CA LYS A 24 -5.39 -4.96 13.84
C LYS A 24 -3.86 -4.97 13.87
N ARG A 25 -3.25 -4.21 14.77
CA ARG A 25 -1.82 -4.39 15.09
C ARG A 25 -1.72 -5.28 16.31
N ALA A 26 -0.67 -6.08 16.38
CA ALA A 26 -0.45 -6.95 17.54
C ALA A 26 1.04 -7.09 17.84
N CYS A 27 1.36 -7.40 19.09
CA CYS A 27 2.71 -7.78 19.51
C CYS A 27 2.68 -9.19 20.12
N CYS A 28 3.79 -9.93 19.98
CA CYS A 28 3.92 -11.26 20.57
C CYS A 28 4.06 -11.14 22.08
N ARG A 29 3.16 -11.77 22.85
CA ARG A 29 3.18 -11.70 24.32
C ARG A 29 4.47 -12.27 24.91
N ALA A 30 5.04 -13.29 24.30
CA ALA A 30 6.26 -13.91 24.80
C ALA A 30 7.49 -13.02 24.59
N CYS A 31 7.60 -12.37 23.44
CA CYS A 31 8.62 -11.33 23.22
C CYS A 31 8.48 -10.19 24.23
N VAL A 32 7.25 -9.71 24.47
CA VAL A 32 6.99 -8.65 25.46
C VAL A 32 7.41 -9.09 26.86
N LYS A 33 7.07 -10.32 27.29
CA LYS A 33 7.53 -10.89 28.56
C LYS A 33 9.06 -10.96 28.62
N ASN A 34 9.72 -11.35 27.54
CA ASN A 34 11.18 -11.40 27.47
C ASN A 34 11.81 -10.02 27.63
N THR A 35 11.31 -9.00 26.90
CA THR A 35 11.76 -7.60 27.03
C THR A 35 11.50 -7.05 28.43
N LEU A 36 10.42 -7.44 29.10
CA LEU A 36 10.15 -7.00 30.48
C LEU A 36 11.13 -7.62 31.50
N ARG A 37 11.55 -8.86 31.27
CA ARG A 37 12.56 -9.57 32.10
C ARG A 37 13.97 -9.09 31.83
N HIS A 38 14.26 -8.81 30.56
CA HIS A 38 15.57 -8.35 30.06
C HIS A 38 15.36 -7.03 29.32
N PRO A 39 15.11 -5.92 30.05
CA PRO A 39 14.93 -4.62 29.44
C PRO A 39 16.22 -4.23 28.69
N PRO A 40 16.11 -3.62 27.50
CA PRO A 40 17.26 -3.17 26.75
C PRO A 40 18.04 -2.12 27.58
N ALA A 41 19.37 -2.08 27.40
CA ALA A 41 20.25 -1.20 28.18
C ALA A 41 19.89 0.28 28.06
N GLU A 42 19.23 0.69 26.97
CA GLU A 42 18.75 2.07 26.79
C GLU A 42 17.59 2.45 27.73
N TRP A 43 16.93 1.50 28.39
CA TRP A 43 15.90 1.74 29.40
C TRP A 43 16.46 2.06 30.78
N ASN A 44 17.68 2.60 30.85
CA ASN A 44 18.45 2.97 32.05
C ASN A 44 17.77 3.99 33.01
N GLU A 45 16.46 4.22 32.91
CA GLU A 45 15.69 4.78 34.00
C GLU A 45 15.76 3.82 35.18
N ALA A 46 16.27 4.32 36.32
CA ALA A 46 16.36 3.62 37.59
C ALA A 46 15.16 2.70 37.78
N GLN A 47 15.36 1.39 37.59
CA GLN A 47 14.28 0.41 37.67
C GLN A 47 13.63 0.60 39.05
N PRO A 48 12.38 1.08 39.13
CA PRO A 48 11.70 1.14 40.40
C PRO A 48 11.70 -0.28 41.00
N PRO A 49 11.88 -0.41 42.33
CA PRO A 49 11.98 -1.71 42.97
C PRO A 49 10.78 -2.59 42.58
N PRO A 50 10.96 -3.91 42.46
CA PRO A 50 9.98 -4.83 41.88
C PRO A 50 8.63 -4.89 42.62
N THR A 51 8.53 -4.28 43.80
CA THR A 51 7.34 -4.22 44.63
C THR A 51 6.78 -2.80 44.67
N GLY A 52 5.57 -2.61 44.13
CA GLY A 52 4.78 -1.40 44.38
C GLY A 52 4.32 -0.61 43.16
N LEU A 53 4.62 -1.04 41.93
CA LEU A 53 4.15 -0.32 40.74
C LEU A 53 2.62 -0.24 40.70
N SER A 54 2.12 0.97 40.52
CA SER A 54 0.72 1.25 40.21
C SER A 54 0.30 0.54 38.92
N GLN A 55 -1.01 0.37 38.75
CA GLN A 55 -1.54 -0.26 37.52
C GLN A 55 -1.17 0.53 36.26
N ASP A 56 -1.11 1.85 36.37
CA ASP A 56 -0.75 2.74 35.25
C ASP A 56 0.73 2.62 34.88
N GLU A 57 1.63 2.51 35.86
CA GLU A 57 3.05 2.27 35.60
C GLU A 57 3.29 0.89 34.97
N LYS A 58 2.58 -0.15 35.45
CA LYS A 58 2.63 -1.49 34.83
C LYS A 58 2.16 -1.44 33.38
N LYS A 59 1.08 -0.71 33.11
CA LYS A 59 0.56 -0.51 31.76
C LYS A 59 1.55 0.26 30.88
N ALA A 60 2.11 1.37 31.37
CA ALA A 60 3.10 2.16 30.63
C ALA A 60 4.37 1.35 30.30
N ARG A 61 4.85 0.55 31.25
CA ARG A 61 5.98 -0.36 31.03
C ARG A 61 5.65 -1.44 29.99
N PHE A 62 4.45 -1.98 30.03
CA PHE A 62 3.96 -2.94 29.03
C PHE A 62 3.85 -2.30 27.64
N ASP A 63 3.30 -1.09 27.54
CA ASP A 63 3.16 -0.36 26.28
C ASP A 63 4.55 -0.05 25.67
N ARG A 64 5.52 0.36 26.50
CA ARG A 64 6.92 0.58 26.07
C ARG A 64 7.56 -0.72 25.56
N ALA A 65 7.30 -1.85 26.21
CA ALA A 65 7.78 -3.17 25.76
C ALA A 65 7.16 -3.58 24.43
N CYS A 66 5.88 -3.30 24.23
CA CYS A 66 5.20 -3.55 22.96
C CYS A 66 5.81 -2.73 21.81
N GLN A 67 6.20 -1.48 22.07
CA GLN A 67 6.87 -0.63 21.08
C GLN A 67 8.26 -1.18 20.71
N HIS A 68 9.03 -1.65 21.69
CA HIS A 68 10.39 -2.15 21.46
C HIS A 68 10.43 -3.50 20.73
N VAL A 69 9.54 -4.44 21.08
CA VAL A 69 9.43 -5.75 20.39
C VAL A 69 9.04 -5.59 18.91
N GLY A 70 8.38 -4.48 18.58
CA GLY A 70 7.80 -4.26 17.27
C GLY A 70 6.39 -4.87 17.14
N THR A 71 5.71 -4.48 16.06
CA THR A 71 4.33 -4.88 15.82
C THR A 71 4.23 -5.77 14.59
N ILE A 72 3.39 -6.80 14.67
CA ILE A 72 3.04 -7.70 13.58
C ILE A 72 1.66 -7.28 13.06
N GLY A 73 1.47 -7.36 11.75
CA GLY A 73 0.16 -7.17 11.13
C GLY A 73 -0.82 -8.24 11.64
N GLY A 74 -2.00 -7.83 12.09
CA GLY A 74 -2.96 -8.66 12.79
C GLY A 74 -3.80 -9.58 11.89
N VAL A 75 -3.17 -10.16 10.87
CA VAL A 75 -3.76 -11.24 10.08
C VAL A 75 -3.27 -12.55 10.68
N ALA A 76 -4.16 -13.53 10.86
CA ALA A 76 -3.82 -14.81 11.49
C ALA A 76 -2.67 -15.54 10.77
N SER A 77 -2.56 -15.39 9.45
CA SER A 77 -1.45 -15.93 8.66
C SER A 77 -0.11 -15.28 9.00
N SER A 78 -0.07 -13.95 9.18
CA SER A 78 1.13 -13.21 9.58
C SER A 78 1.58 -13.57 11.00
N MET A 79 0.63 -13.77 11.92
CA MET A 79 0.89 -14.25 13.27
C MET A 79 1.47 -15.67 13.29
N ALA A 80 0.88 -16.57 12.49
CA ALA A 80 1.37 -17.95 12.37
C ALA A 80 2.77 -18.00 11.75
N ALA A 81 3.04 -17.15 10.74
CA ALA A 81 4.36 -17.02 10.14
C ALA A 81 5.41 -16.56 11.16
N HIS A 82 5.09 -15.56 11.99
CA HIS A 82 5.99 -15.10 13.05
C HIS A 82 6.37 -16.21 14.05
N ASN A 83 5.41 -17.03 14.47
CA ASN A 83 5.66 -18.05 15.50
C ASN A 83 6.41 -19.30 15.00
N ILE A 84 6.13 -19.80 13.79
CA ILE A 84 6.66 -21.12 13.37
C ILE A 84 7.80 -21.02 12.37
N LEU A 85 7.60 -20.24 11.33
CA LEU A 85 8.40 -20.36 10.12
C LEU A 85 9.47 -19.27 10.05
N GLY A 86 9.26 -18.19 10.80
CA GLY A 86 9.82 -16.92 10.39
C GLY A 86 9.24 -16.50 9.05
N TYR A 87 9.80 -15.45 8.48
CA TYR A 87 9.56 -15.02 7.11
C TYR A 87 10.92 -14.85 6.43
N PRO A 88 11.01 -14.82 5.10
CA PRO A 88 12.31 -14.62 4.43
C PRO A 88 13.02 -13.38 5.01
N GLY A 89 14.21 -13.59 5.60
CA GLY A 89 14.99 -12.55 6.28
C GLY A 89 14.74 -12.39 7.79
N HIS A 90 13.79 -13.12 8.37
CA HIS A 90 13.48 -13.06 9.81
C HIS A 90 13.21 -14.45 10.39
N PRO A 91 13.99 -14.90 11.37
CA PRO A 91 13.82 -16.22 11.97
C PRO A 91 12.47 -16.34 12.69
N ALA A 92 12.05 -17.58 12.93
CA ALA A 92 10.94 -17.86 13.83
C ALA A 92 11.18 -17.21 15.20
N CYS A 93 10.08 -16.79 15.85
CA CYS A 93 10.15 -16.16 17.14
C CYS A 93 10.88 -17.06 18.16
N PRO A 94 12.06 -16.65 18.68
CA PRO A 94 12.84 -17.49 19.60
C PRO A 94 12.18 -17.63 20.98
N HIS A 95 11.15 -16.82 21.26
CA HIS A 95 10.43 -16.81 22.52
C HIS A 95 9.04 -17.43 22.42
N ALA A 96 8.62 -17.93 21.24
CA ALA A 96 7.31 -18.56 21.11
C ALA A 96 7.22 -19.79 22.02
N SER A 97 6.11 -19.93 22.75
CA SER A 97 5.84 -21.15 23.51
C SER A 97 5.54 -22.31 22.56
N GLU A 98 5.69 -23.54 23.06
CA GLU A 98 5.31 -24.75 22.33
C GLU A 98 3.82 -24.70 21.95
N GLU A 99 2.95 -24.31 22.88
CA GLU A 99 1.52 -24.07 22.61
C GLU A 99 1.28 -23.06 21.48
N ALA A 100 2.03 -21.94 21.46
CA ALA A 100 1.90 -20.93 20.41
C ALA A 100 2.37 -21.45 19.05
N THR A 101 3.32 -22.37 19.06
CA THR A 101 3.85 -23.05 17.89
C THR A 101 2.84 -24.05 17.36
N ASP A 102 2.18 -24.82 18.22
CA ASP A 102 1.19 -25.81 17.81
C ASP A 102 -0.11 -25.17 17.32
N ASP A 103 -0.62 -24.15 18.00
CA ASP A 103 -1.77 -23.35 17.56
C ASP A 103 -1.54 -22.75 16.16
N ALA A 104 -0.30 -22.31 15.90
CA ALA A 104 0.07 -21.77 14.61
C ALA A 104 0.14 -22.85 13.52
N LYS A 105 0.54 -24.10 13.85
CA LYS A 105 0.65 -25.22 12.90
C LYS A 105 -0.76 -25.65 12.49
N GLU A 106 -1.64 -25.75 13.48
CA GLU A 106 -3.06 -26.03 13.28
C GLU A 106 -3.72 -24.96 12.39
N SER A 107 -3.43 -23.68 12.66
CA SER A 107 -3.95 -22.56 11.88
C SER A 107 -3.49 -22.61 10.41
N LYS A 108 -2.25 -23.04 10.15
CA LYS A 108 -1.72 -23.22 8.78
C LYS A 108 -2.37 -24.40 8.06
N GLY A 109 -2.59 -25.51 8.76
CA GLY A 109 -3.25 -26.70 8.20
C GLY A 109 -4.66 -26.40 7.70
N LYS A 110 -5.47 -25.70 8.50
CA LYS A 110 -6.86 -25.35 8.16
C LYS A 110 -6.97 -24.38 6.97
N ALA A 111 -6.00 -23.47 6.81
CA ALA A 111 -5.98 -22.54 5.68
C ALA A 111 -5.72 -23.25 4.34
N ARG A 112 -4.94 -24.33 4.34
CA ARG A 112 -4.65 -25.13 3.14
C ARG A 112 -5.86 -25.94 2.69
N THR A 113 -6.62 -26.53 3.63
CA THR A 113 -7.77 -27.38 3.31
C THR A 113 -8.93 -26.59 2.69
N LYS A 114 -9.13 -25.32 3.08
CA LYS A 114 -10.20 -24.47 2.52
C LYS A 114 -10.00 -24.12 1.04
N ASN A 115 -8.77 -24.12 0.54
CA ASN A 115 -8.50 -23.82 -0.88
C ASN A 115 -8.57 -25.05 -1.79
N ASN A 116 -8.60 -26.26 -1.22
CA ASN A 116 -8.68 -27.51 -1.97
C ASN A 116 -10.09 -28.14 -1.94
N ALA A 117 -11.06 -27.50 -1.27
CA ALA A 117 -12.47 -27.85 -1.41
C ALA A 117 -13.06 -27.14 -2.65
N VAL A 118 -12.52 -27.45 -3.82
CA VAL A 118 -13.23 -27.30 -5.09
C VAL A 118 -13.93 -28.63 -5.32
N ASP A 119 -15.25 -28.59 -5.46
CA ASP A 119 -16.10 -29.73 -5.80
C ASP A 119 -15.45 -30.64 -6.86
N PRO A 120 -15.38 -31.96 -6.64
CA PRO A 120 -15.04 -32.89 -7.71
C PRO A 120 -16.21 -32.93 -8.69
N THR A 121 -16.20 -32.04 -9.69
CA THR A 121 -17.05 -32.19 -10.86
C THR A 121 -16.47 -33.30 -11.73
N PRO A 122 -17.21 -34.36 -12.06
CA PRO A 122 -16.71 -35.43 -12.91
C PRO A 122 -16.78 -34.97 -14.37
N THR A 123 -15.66 -34.51 -14.93
CA THR A 123 -15.58 -34.25 -16.37
C THR A 123 -15.01 -35.47 -17.09
N THR A 124 -15.92 -36.36 -17.47
CA THR A 124 -15.74 -37.30 -18.58
C THR A 124 -15.76 -36.47 -19.87
N GLY A 125 -14.68 -36.47 -20.66
CA GLY A 125 -14.61 -35.61 -21.85
C GLY A 125 -13.39 -35.84 -22.72
N THR A 126 -13.47 -36.93 -23.46
CA THR A 126 -12.81 -37.35 -24.71
C THR A 126 -12.02 -36.30 -25.52
N ARG A 127 -10.87 -36.76 -26.03
CA ARG A 127 -10.01 -36.18 -27.08
C ARG A 127 -10.81 -35.65 -28.29
N SER A 128 -10.34 -34.56 -28.91
CA SER A 128 -10.13 -34.52 -30.38
C SER A 128 -9.30 -33.32 -30.85
N ARG A 129 -8.63 -33.57 -31.97
CA ARG A 129 -7.66 -32.79 -32.72
C ARG A 129 -8.38 -31.98 -33.81
N ASP A 130 -7.62 -31.17 -34.53
CA ASP A 130 -7.93 -30.47 -35.80
C ASP A 130 -8.68 -29.13 -35.61
N GLY A 131 -8.25 -27.97 -36.13
CA GLY A 131 -7.35 -27.68 -37.24
C GLY A 131 -8.13 -27.20 -38.46
N VAL A 132 -8.55 -25.93 -38.51
CA VAL A 132 -8.96 -25.23 -39.75
C VAL A 132 -8.61 -23.75 -39.63
N ASN A 133 -7.80 -23.27 -40.59
CA ASN A 133 -7.54 -21.87 -40.88
C ASN A 133 -8.67 -21.34 -41.78
N ASP A 134 -9.29 -20.22 -41.41
CA ASP A 134 -10.10 -19.41 -42.34
C ASP A 134 -9.59 -17.96 -42.37
N PRO A 135 -9.24 -17.41 -43.56
CA PRO A 135 -8.91 -16.00 -43.73
C PRO A 135 -10.16 -15.19 -44.07
N VAL A 136 -10.61 -14.31 -43.16
CA VAL A 136 -11.73 -13.39 -43.45
C VAL A 136 -11.20 -11.99 -43.76
N ASN A 137 -11.03 -11.78 -45.07
CA ASN A 137 -11.49 -10.67 -45.89
C ASN A 137 -11.57 -9.27 -45.24
N ILE A 138 -10.59 -8.42 -45.60
CA ILE A 138 -10.56 -6.97 -45.35
C ILE A 138 -11.43 -6.30 -46.41
N ALA A 139 -12.62 -5.85 -46.02
CA ALA A 139 -13.43 -4.95 -46.84
C ALA A 139 -13.45 -3.56 -46.18
N ALA A 140 -12.81 -2.61 -46.87
CA ALA A 140 -12.83 -1.20 -46.56
C ALA A 140 -14.25 -0.63 -46.72
N SER A 141 -14.72 0.13 -45.73
CA SER A 141 -15.93 0.96 -45.81
C SER A 141 -15.86 2.11 -44.81
N GLU A 142 -15.47 3.29 -45.29
CA GLU A 142 -15.88 4.60 -44.78
C GLU A 142 -16.80 5.24 -45.85
N PRO A 143 -17.61 6.29 -45.59
CA PRO A 143 -17.65 7.18 -44.42
C PRO A 143 -19.09 7.52 -43.90
N SER A 144 -19.12 8.42 -42.92
CA SER A 144 -20.21 9.37 -42.63
C SER A 144 -21.35 8.89 -41.72
N ARG A 145 -21.21 9.21 -40.43
CA ARG A 145 -22.37 9.44 -39.54
C ARG A 145 -22.28 10.86 -38.95
N PRO A 146 -23.39 11.60 -38.91
CA PRO A 146 -23.41 12.99 -38.46
C PRO A 146 -23.08 13.10 -36.97
N ALA A 147 -22.21 14.06 -36.64
CA ALA A 147 -21.78 14.37 -35.29
C ALA A 147 -22.99 14.69 -34.39
N LYS A 148 -23.23 13.84 -33.39
CA LYS A 148 -24.15 14.16 -32.28
C LYS A 148 -23.54 15.30 -31.49
N LYS A 149 -24.21 16.46 -31.49
CA LYS A 149 -23.91 17.57 -30.57
C LYS A 149 -23.92 17.04 -29.14
N GLN A 150 -22.73 16.96 -28.54
CA GLN A 150 -22.52 16.63 -27.15
C GLN A 150 -23.20 17.73 -26.32
N ARG A 151 -24.30 17.39 -25.65
CA ARG A 151 -24.89 18.27 -24.62
C ARG A 151 -23.84 18.40 -23.53
N ASN A 152 -23.38 19.62 -23.28
CA ASN A 152 -22.62 19.95 -22.08
C ASN A 152 -23.52 19.64 -20.88
N GLY A 153 -23.33 18.46 -20.30
CA GLY A 153 -24.01 18.06 -19.08
C GLY A 153 -23.67 19.08 -18.01
N ALA A 154 -24.70 19.60 -17.34
CA ALA A 154 -24.54 20.43 -16.17
C ALA A 154 -23.58 19.72 -15.21
N PHE A 155 -22.44 20.35 -14.91
CA PHE A 155 -21.55 19.87 -13.87
C PHE A 155 -22.36 19.81 -12.59
N TYR A 156 -22.65 18.59 -12.11
CA TYR A 156 -23.15 18.41 -10.76
C TYR A 156 -22.04 18.87 -9.83
N ILE A 157 -22.20 20.05 -9.24
CA ILE A 157 -21.40 20.47 -8.10
C ILE A 157 -21.73 19.47 -7.00
N ILE A 158 -20.88 18.46 -6.85
CA ILE A 158 -20.95 17.52 -5.73
C ILE A 158 -20.75 18.38 -4.49
N SER A 159 -21.85 18.64 -3.77
CA SER A 159 -21.78 19.36 -2.50
C SER A 159 -20.83 18.61 -1.58
N ALA A 160 -19.89 19.32 -0.96
CA ALA A 160 -18.86 18.77 -0.08
C ALA A 160 -19.39 17.92 1.09
N LYS A 161 -20.71 17.86 1.28
CA LYS A 161 -21.40 17.02 2.27
C LYS A 161 -21.40 15.52 1.95
N ASP A 162 -21.16 15.11 0.69
CA ASP A 162 -21.18 13.69 0.30
C ASP A 162 -19.78 13.08 0.09
N SER A 163 -18.71 13.79 0.46
CA SER A 163 -17.35 13.23 0.43
C SER A 163 -17.20 12.18 1.53
N GLN A 164 -17.46 10.92 1.20
CA GLN A 164 -17.35 9.75 2.09
C GLN A 164 -15.92 9.42 2.56
N TYR A 165 -14.94 10.28 2.33
CA TYR A 165 -13.61 10.10 2.90
C TYR A 165 -13.64 10.41 4.39
N GLU A 166 -13.32 9.40 5.20
CA GLU A 166 -13.02 9.59 6.61
C GLU A 166 -11.98 10.72 6.75
N THR A 167 -12.20 11.63 7.70
CA THR A 167 -11.49 12.92 7.78
C THR A 167 -9.95 12.77 7.80
N ALA A 168 -9.45 11.63 8.32
CA ALA A 168 -8.04 11.27 8.34
C ALA A 168 -7.46 10.96 6.94
N GLU A 169 -8.18 10.23 6.10
CA GLU A 169 -7.72 9.88 4.75
C GLU A 169 -7.72 11.13 3.85
N ALA A 170 -8.75 11.97 3.95
CA ALA A 170 -8.79 13.26 3.27
C ALA A 170 -7.63 14.17 3.68
N ALA A 171 -7.20 14.13 4.95
CA ALA A 171 -6.03 14.87 5.42
C ALA A 171 -4.72 14.30 4.82
N ALA A 172 -4.60 12.97 4.71
CA ALA A 172 -3.43 12.34 4.09
C ALA A 172 -3.32 12.66 2.59
N VAL A 173 -4.43 12.59 1.85
CA VAL A 173 -4.48 12.95 0.42
C VAL A 173 -4.11 14.41 0.22
N ARG A 174 -4.68 15.34 1.01
CA ARG A 174 -4.32 16.76 0.97
C ARG A 174 -2.82 16.98 1.24
N LYS A 175 -2.26 16.31 2.24
CA LYS A 175 -0.82 16.39 2.56
C LYS A 175 0.05 15.91 1.39
N GLN A 176 -0.33 14.82 0.74
CA GLN A 176 0.41 14.29 -0.41
C GLN A 176 0.29 15.20 -1.64
N ALA A 177 -0.90 15.74 -1.91
CA ALA A 177 -1.12 16.71 -2.99
C ALA A 177 -0.27 17.97 -2.79
N CYS A 178 -0.21 18.53 -1.58
CA CYS A 178 0.66 19.66 -1.26
C CYS A 178 2.14 19.34 -1.49
N ARG A 179 2.61 18.15 -1.09
CA ARG A 179 3.99 17.71 -1.35
C ARG A 179 4.29 17.63 -2.84
N ALA A 180 3.35 17.09 -3.63
CA ALA A 180 3.48 17.02 -5.07
C ALA A 180 3.65 18.41 -5.68
N ILE A 181 2.77 19.37 -5.33
CA ILE A 181 2.88 20.77 -5.80
C ILE A 181 4.25 21.37 -5.48
N VAL A 182 4.66 21.29 -4.21
CA VAL A 182 5.94 21.87 -3.76
C VAL A 182 7.11 21.24 -4.51
N SER A 183 7.07 19.93 -4.74
CA SER A 183 8.13 19.20 -5.44
C SER A 183 8.19 19.49 -6.94
N SER A 184 7.05 19.75 -7.59
CA SER A 184 6.97 20.01 -9.03
C SER A 184 7.10 21.48 -9.38
N GLY A 185 6.99 22.39 -8.39
CA GLY A 185 7.05 23.84 -8.61
C GLY A 185 5.86 24.40 -9.39
N VAL A 186 4.73 23.67 -9.41
CA VAL A 186 3.51 24.12 -10.10
C VAL A 186 2.73 25.09 -9.21
N PRO A 187 1.96 26.04 -9.79
CA PRO A 187 1.08 26.91 -9.01
C PRO A 187 0.02 26.11 -8.24
N PHE A 188 -0.39 26.59 -7.05
CA PHE A 188 -1.47 25.97 -6.29
C PHE A 188 -2.81 25.93 -7.04
N ALA A 189 -3.03 26.87 -7.97
CA ALA A 189 -4.18 26.93 -8.85
C ALA A 189 -4.27 25.76 -9.85
N VAL A 190 -3.25 24.90 -9.95
CA VAL A 190 -3.26 23.73 -10.85
C VAL A 190 -4.45 22.78 -10.60
N PHE A 191 -4.97 22.74 -9.36
CA PHE A 191 -6.14 21.92 -9.03
C PHE A 191 -7.48 22.58 -9.36
N GLU A 192 -7.49 23.89 -9.65
CA GLU A 192 -8.66 24.62 -10.13
C GLU A 192 -8.80 24.52 -11.67
N ASP A 193 -7.73 24.11 -12.37
CA ASP A 193 -7.74 23.89 -13.80
C ASP A 193 -8.63 22.68 -14.17
N VAL A 194 -9.58 22.92 -15.07
CA VAL A 194 -10.55 21.93 -15.55
C VAL A 194 -9.87 20.74 -16.24
N GLU A 195 -8.78 20.97 -16.98
CA GLU A 195 -8.05 19.90 -17.66
C GLU A 195 -7.29 19.01 -16.67
N MET A 196 -6.78 19.59 -15.58
CA MET A 196 -6.16 18.83 -14.50
C MET A 196 -7.17 17.97 -13.73
N GLN A 197 -8.37 18.50 -13.47
CA GLN A 197 -9.45 17.72 -12.87
C GLN A 197 -9.87 16.56 -13.77
N LYS A 198 -10.04 16.79 -15.07
CA LYS A 198 -10.30 15.73 -16.07
C LYS A 198 -9.19 14.68 -16.09
N LEU A 199 -7.93 15.10 -16.00
CA LEU A 199 -6.80 14.16 -15.92
C LEU A 199 -6.90 13.27 -14.68
N PHE A 200 -7.22 13.83 -13.52
CA PHE A 200 -7.43 13.04 -12.30
C PHE A 200 -8.61 12.07 -12.43
N ASP A 201 -9.70 12.48 -13.07
CA ASP A 201 -10.84 11.60 -13.33
C ASP A 201 -10.50 10.47 -14.30
N MET A 202 -9.73 10.75 -15.35
CA MET A 202 -9.22 9.74 -16.29
C MET A 202 -8.27 8.77 -15.59
N VAL A 203 -7.35 9.26 -14.76
CA VAL A 203 -6.48 8.42 -13.95
C VAL A 203 -7.32 7.57 -13.00
N ARG A 204 -8.30 8.15 -12.30
CA ARG A 204 -9.15 7.41 -11.36
C ARG A 204 -10.00 6.33 -12.03
N SER A 205 -10.53 6.60 -13.22
CA SER A 205 -11.36 5.66 -13.98
C SER A 205 -10.54 4.59 -14.71
N GLY A 206 -9.32 4.92 -15.16
CA GLY A 206 -8.41 4.02 -15.86
C GLY A 206 -7.29 3.45 -14.99
N THR A 207 -7.28 3.68 -13.68
CA THR A 207 -6.13 3.35 -12.81
C THR A 207 -5.82 1.86 -12.78
N SER A 208 -6.82 0.98 -12.95
CA SER A 208 -6.61 -0.46 -13.03
C SER A 208 -5.81 -0.88 -14.27
N ASP A 209 -5.93 -0.11 -15.35
CA ASP A 209 -5.41 -0.46 -16.67
C ASP A 209 -4.14 0.32 -17.01
N ILE A 210 -4.02 1.55 -16.50
CA ILE A 210 -2.92 2.49 -16.82
C ILE A 210 -1.80 2.42 -15.79
N LEU A 211 -2.10 2.23 -14.50
CA LEU A 211 -1.04 2.08 -13.52
C LEU A 211 -0.48 0.67 -13.66
N PRO A 212 0.80 0.50 -14.02
CA PRO A 212 1.38 -0.83 -14.08
C PRO A 212 1.27 -1.44 -12.69
N SER A 213 0.41 -2.44 -12.54
CA SER A 213 0.41 -3.29 -11.36
C SER A 213 1.86 -3.78 -11.17
N GLY A 214 2.33 -3.92 -9.92
CA GLY A 214 3.73 -4.25 -9.62
C GLY A 214 4.29 -5.49 -10.36
N ASN A 215 3.42 -6.31 -10.95
CA ASN A 215 3.78 -7.43 -11.80
C ASN A 215 4.28 -7.01 -13.20
N ILE A 216 3.80 -5.91 -13.77
CA ILE A 216 4.19 -5.42 -15.10
C ILE A 216 5.52 -4.65 -15.04
N THR A 217 5.83 -3.99 -13.92
CA THR A 217 7.12 -3.29 -13.74
C THR A 217 8.34 -4.22 -13.69
N SER A 218 8.12 -5.51 -13.41
CA SER A 218 9.16 -6.55 -13.53
C SER A 218 9.51 -6.90 -14.99
N ARG A 219 8.59 -6.61 -15.95
CA ARG A 219 8.73 -6.97 -17.37
C ARG A 219 9.21 -5.84 -18.27
N PHE A 220 9.16 -4.57 -17.84
CA PHE A 220 9.84 -3.51 -18.58
C PHE A 220 11.34 -3.81 -18.59
N SER A 221 11.88 -3.93 -19.80
CA SER A 221 13.30 -4.19 -19.98
C SER A 221 14.11 -3.04 -19.35
N MET A 222 15.34 -3.32 -18.93
CA MET A 222 16.21 -2.28 -18.36
C MET A 222 16.40 -1.10 -19.33
N ASP A 223 16.27 -1.33 -20.64
CA ASP A 223 16.39 -0.29 -21.68
C ASP A 223 15.20 0.68 -21.68
N GLU A 224 13.98 0.19 -21.46
CA GLU A 224 12.78 1.05 -21.32
C GLU A 224 12.82 1.85 -20.02
N LYS A 225 13.33 1.24 -18.94
CA LYS A 225 13.58 1.94 -17.67
C LYS A 225 14.63 3.05 -17.87
N LEU A 226 15.69 2.78 -18.63
CA LEU A 226 16.71 3.78 -19.00
C LEU A 226 16.14 4.90 -19.87
N ALA A 227 15.22 4.60 -20.80
CA ALA A 227 14.59 5.59 -21.66
C ALA A 227 13.71 6.57 -20.87
N CYS A 228 12.89 6.07 -19.94
CA CYS A 228 12.11 6.91 -19.03
C CYS A 228 13.01 7.78 -18.14
N HIS A 229 14.11 7.22 -17.62
CA HIS A 229 15.05 7.97 -16.78
C HIS A 229 15.81 9.05 -17.57
N ARG A 230 16.17 8.79 -18.84
CA ARG A 230 16.77 9.79 -19.75
C ARG A 230 15.80 10.92 -20.10
N MET A 231 14.51 10.61 -20.29
CA MET A 231 13.46 11.61 -20.53
C MET A 231 13.26 12.51 -19.30
N ALA A 232 13.23 11.94 -18.10
CA ALA A 232 13.13 12.68 -16.85
C ALA A 232 14.37 13.55 -16.55
N GLY A 233 15.57 13.09 -16.90
CA GLY A 233 16.81 13.86 -16.77
C GLY A 233 16.88 15.06 -17.73
N ARG A 234 16.33 14.93 -18.94
CA ARG A 234 16.30 16.01 -19.94
C ARG A 234 15.38 17.17 -19.53
N ALA A 235 14.33 16.90 -18.76
CA ALA A 235 13.43 17.94 -18.24
C ALA A 235 14.09 18.84 -17.18
N ARG A 236 15.02 18.31 -16.37
CA ARG A 236 15.69 19.09 -15.31
C ARG A 236 16.73 20.09 -15.84
N ASN A 237 17.25 19.89 -17.06
CA ASN A 237 18.26 20.79 -17.62
C ASN A 237 17.67 21.98 -18.39
N LYS A 238 16.35 22.03 -18.65
CA LYS A 238 15.73 23.20 -19.31
C LYS A 238 15.59 24.41 -18.37
N THR A 239 15.60 24.23 -17.05
CA THR A 239 15.57 25.34 -16.08
C THR A 239 16.94 25.99 -15.83
N GLN A 240 18.05 25.36 -16.24
CA GLN A 240 19.37 26.03 -16.22
C GLN A 240 19.67 26.83 -17.49
N SER A 241 18.98 26.56 -18.61
CA SER A 241 19.19 27.27 -19.88
C SER A 241 18.63 28.70 -19.87
N THR A 242 17.60 28.99 -19.09
CA THR A 242 17.02 30.35 -18.97
C THR A 242 17.86 31.27 -18.09
N ALA A 243 18.54 30.73 -17.07
CA ALA A 243 19.45 31.51 -16.23
C ALA A 243 20.71 31.98 -17.01
N PHE A 244 21.23 31.17 -17.93
CA PHE A 244 22.39 31.53 -18.74
C PHE A 244 22.04 32.56 -19.83
N ALA A 245 20.84 32.48 -20.42
CA ALA A 245 20.35 33.46 -21.38
C ALA A 245 20.08 34.84 -20.72
N ALA A 246 19.55 34.87 -19.50
CA ALA A 246 19.37 36.11 -18.75
C ALA A 246 20.70 36.78 -18.34
N MET A 247 21.72 35.97 -17.99
CA MET A 247 23.03 36.48 -17.59
C MET A 247 23.82 37.11 -18.76
N LEU A 248 23.60 36.65 -19.99
CA LEU A 248 24.24 37.22 -21.18
C LEU A 248 23.60 38.54 -21.65
N ILE A 249 22.32 38.77 -21.35
CA ILE A 249 21.65 40.04 -21.64
C ILE A 249 22.10 41.14 -20.66
N SER A 250 22.33 40.82 -19.38
CA SER A 250 22.80 41.81 -18.40
C SER A 250 24.25 42.28 -18.59
N LYS A 251 25.12 41.49 -19.24
CA LYS A 251 26.49 41.93 -19.53
C LYS A 251 26.61 42.91 -20.70
N ARG A 252 25.60 42.97 -21.59
CA ARG A 252 25.65 43.87 -22.75
C ARG A 252 25.17 45.30 -22.46
N ILE A 253 24.57 45.53 -21.30
CA ILE A 253 24.04 46.85 -20.89
C ILE A 253 25.08 47.66 -20.07
N ARG A 254 26.20 47.06 -19.64
CA ARG A 254 27.26 47.75 -18.86
C ARG A 254 28.50 48.17 -19.67
N SER A 255 28.43 48.13 -21.00
CA SER A 255 29.55 48.57 -21.87
C SER A 255 29.12 49.58 -22.93
N ASN A 256 28.08 50.37 -22.66
CA ASN A 256 27.82 51.65 -23.31
C ASN A 256 27.70 52.72 -22.23
#